data_AF-A0A4R1AN58-F1
#
_entry.id   AF-A0A4R1AN58-F1
#
_cell.length_a   1.000
_cell.length_b   1.000
_cell.length_c   1.000
_cell.angle_alpha   90.00
_cell.angle_beta   90.00
_cell.angle_gamma   90.00
#
_symmetry.space_group_name_H-M   'P 1'
#
loop_
_entity.id
_entity.type
_entity.pdbx_description
1 polymer ?
#
loop_
_entity_poly.entity_id
_entity_poly.type
_entity_poly.pdbx_seq_one_letter_code
_entity_poly.pdbx_strand_id
1 'polypeptide(L)'
;MKYARKSAIVDVEIAQDNGLISTWSGEMPYFKGDVITKNEFGEVNVLTEQIFENYYTPIKKVEVRQSPQLSPFEEQYIAAYANYTGEELSQEEKQEYILAMQEMATNKAF
;
A
#
# COMPACT_ATOMS: atom_id res chain seq x y z
N MET A 1 13.36 -8.18 20.45
CA MET A 1 12.51 -9.31 19.96
C MET A 1 11.53 -8.78 18.93
N LYS A 2 11.15 -9.53 17.89
CA LYS A 2 10.27 -9.02 16.82
C LYS A 2 8.79 -9.24 17.10
N TYR A 3 7.99 -8.20 16.86
CA TYR A 3 6.55 -8.20 17.03
C TYR A 3 5.87 -7.64 15.79
N ALA A 4 4.67 -8.14 15.50
CA ALA A 4 3.81 -7.67 14.42
C ALA A 4 2.71 -6.78 14.99
N ARG A 5 2.44 -5.66 14.30
CA ARG A 5 1.20 -4.88 14.40
C ARG A 5 0.54 -4.82 13.03
N LYS A 6 -0.70 -4.32 12.95
CA LYS A 6 -1.55 -4.31 11.73
C LYS A 6 -0.83 -3.93 10.42
N SER A 7 0.16 -3.03 10.46
CA SER A 7 0.84 -2.51 9.28
C SER A 7 2.37 -2.66 9.27
N ALA A 8 2.98 -3.27 10.29
CA ALA A 8 4.44 -3.29 10.39
C ALA A 8 4.96 -4.41 11.31
N ILE A 9 6.21 -4.81 11.05
CA ILE A 9 7.03 -5.58 11.98
C ILE A 9 7.96 -4.60 12.70
N VAL A 10 8.07 -4.76 14.03
CA VAL A 10 8.90 -3.91 14.88
C VAL A 10 9.83 -4.74 15.74
N ASP A 11 11.00 -4.19 16.02
CA ASP A 11 11.86 -4.63 17.11
C ASP A 11 11.43 -3.96 18.40
N VAL A 12 11.44 -4.74 19.49
CA VAL A 12 10.94 -4.32 20.79
C VAL A 12 12.02 -4.44 21.86
N GLU A 13 12.10 -3.39 22.68
CA GLU A 13 12.93 -3.25 23.88
C GLU A 13 12.08 -2.73 25.03
N ILE A 14 12.30 -3.24 26.25
CA ILE A 14 11.65 -2.74 27.47
C ILE A 14 12.65 -1.81 28.18
N ALA A 15 12.25 -0.57 28.42
CA ALA A 15 13.08 0.45 29.05
C ALA A 15 13.49 0.01 30.47
N GLN A 16 14.79 0.08 30.77
CA GLN A 16 15.34 -0.32 32.08
C GLN A 16 15.44 0.85 33.08
N ASP A 17 15.36 2.07 32.57
CA ASP A 17 15.53 3.35 33.24
C ASP A 17 14.59 4.41 32.62
N ASN A 18 14.64 5.63 33.16
CA ASN A 18 13.86 6.76 32.65
C ASN A 18 14.74 7.63 31.76
N GLY A 19 14.20 8.18 30.68
CA GLY A 19 14.97 9.01 29.78
C GLY A 19 14.13 9.75 28.74
N LEU A 20 14.84 10.26 27.73
CA LEU A 20 14.27 10.90 26.55
C LEU A 20 14.70 10.12 25.31
N ILE A 21 13.80 9.96 24.35
CA ILE A 21 14.11 9.32 23.07
C ILE A 21 13.58 10.16 21.92
N SER A 22 14.37 10.24 20.84
CA SER A 22 13.96 10.96 19.64
C SER A 22 12.99 10.09 18.82
N THR A 23 11.80 10.63 18.58
CA THR A 23 10.74 10.04 17.76
C THR A 23 10.48 10.94 16.56
N TRP A 24 9.65 10.49 15.61
CA TRP A 24 9.25 11.31 14.46
C TRP A 24 8.51 12.60 14.87
N SER A 25 7.87 12.60 16.04
CA SER A 25 7.18 13.75 16.63
C SER A 25 8.06 14.65 17.51
N GLY A 26 9.35 14.32 17.69
CA GLY A 26 10.28 15.03 18.56
C GLY A 26 10.79 14.17 19.72
N GLU A 27 11.40 14.80 20.72
CA GLU A 27 11.87 14.11 21.93
C GLU A 27 10.70 13.75 22.84
N MET A 28 10.56 12.46 23.14
CA MET A 28 9.50 11.93 23.99
C MET A 28 10.11 11.34 25.26
N PRO A 29 9.57 11.65 26.45
CA PRO A 29 9.98 10.97 27.67
C PRO A 29 9.49 9.53 27.68
N TYR A 30 10.30 8.65 28.25
CA TYR A 30 9.93 7.29 28.59
C TYR A 30 10.31 6.99 30.04
N PHE A 31 9.58 6.07 30.64
CA PHE A 31 9.80 5.60 31.99
C PHE A 31 10.21 4.14 31.98
N LYS A 32 10.88 3.72 33.05
CA LYS A 32 11.23 2.32 33.27
C LYS A 32 9.99 1.44 33.17
N GLY A 33 10.07 0.41 32.33
CA GLY A 33 8.96 -0.50 32.02
C GLY A 33 8.18 -0.13 30.77
N ASP A 34 8.35 1.07 30.21
CA ASP A 34 7.76 1.40 28.92
C ASP A 34 8.36 0.54 27.80
N VAL A 35 7.56 0.30 26.79
CA VAL A 35 7.91 -0.51 25.62
C VAL A 35 8.32 0.40 24.48
N ILE A 36 9.57 0.28 24.07
CA ILE A 36 10.16 1.02 22.96
C ILE A 36 10.12 0.11 21.73
N THR A 37 9.48 0.60 20.67
CA THR A 37 9.35 -0.13 19.40
C THR A 37 10.08 0.61 18.29
N LYS A 38 10.79 -0.13 17.43
CA LYS A 38 11.51 0.41 16.27
C LYS A 38 11.16 -0.38 15.01
N ASN A 39 10.73 0.29 13.95
CA ASN A 39 10.48 -0.38 12.67
C ASN A 39 11.73 -0.44 11.77
N GLU A 40 11.60 -1.05 10.60
CA GLU A 40 12.69 -1.18 9.61
C GLU A 40 13.19 0.17 9.05
N PHE A 41 12.34 1.20 9.08
CA PHE A 41 12.68 2.57 8.67
C PHE A 41 13.38 3.37 9.79
N GLY A 42 13.55 2.76 10.97
CA GLY A 42 14.17 3.38 12.12
C GLY A 42 13.25 4.29 12.94
N GLU A 43 11.95 4.35 12.61
CA GLU A 43 10.97 5.10 13.39
C GLU A 43 10.78 4.44 14.76
N VAL A 44 10.89 5.26 15.79
CA VAL A 44 10.77 4.85 17.18
C VAL A 44 9.44 5.31 17.77
N ASN A 45 8.78 4.45 18.54
CA ASN A 45 7.60 4.79 19.33
C ASN A 45 7.76 4.27 20.76
N VAL A 46 7.27 5.04 21.73
CA VAL A 46 7.17 4.67 23.14
C VAL A 46 5.72 4.29 23.43
N LEU A 47 5.51 3.16 24.08
CA LEU A 47 4.19 2.61 24.41
C LEU A 47 4.18 2.16 25.86
N THR A 48 3.01 2.22 26.50
CA THR A 48 2.80 1.50 27.75
C THR A 48 2.66 0.00 27.48
N GLU A 49 2.95 -0.83 28.48
CA GLU A 49 2.79 -2.29 28.40
C GLU A 49 1.37 -2.69 27.95
N GLN A 50 0.34 -2.03 28.48
CA GLN A 50 -1.06 -2.30 28.13
C GLN A 50 -1.35 -2.06 26.63
N ILE A 51 -0.80 -1.00 26.04
CA ILE A 51 -0.98 -0.75 24.60
C ILE A 51 -0.21 -1.80 23.79
N PHE A 52 0.98 -2.16 24.25
CA PHE A 52 1.78 -3.17 23.59
C PHE A 52 1.07 -4.53 23.55
N GLU A 53 0.57 -5.03 24.66
CA GLU A 53 -0.12 -6.32 24.74
C GLU A 53 -1.39 -6.38 23.89
N ASN A 54 -2.12 -5.26 23.79
CA ASN A 54 -3.38 -5.21 23.04
C ASN A 54 -3.21 -5.20 21.51
N TYR A 55 -2.09 -4.66 21.01
CA TYR A 55 -1.92 -4.39 19.58
C TYR A 55 -0.74 -5.11 18.92
N TYR A 56 0.13 -5.75 19.71
CA TYR A 56 1.35 -6.38 19.21
C TYR A 56 1.34 -7.88 19.48
N THR A 57 1.70 -8.68 18.46
CA THR A 57 1.79 -10.13 18.56
C THR A 57 3.23 -10.59 18.31
N PRO A 58 3.80 -11.48 19.15
CA PRO A 58 5.17 -11.96 18.98
C PRO A 58 5.31 -12.78 17.70
N ILE A 59 6.36 -12.51 16.92
CA ILE A 59 6.65 -13.26 15.69
C ILE A 59 7.67 -14.36 16.00
N LYS A 60 7.24 -15.62 15.93
CA LYS A 60 8.13 -16.78 16.11
C LYS A 60 8.98 -17.07 14.88
N LYS A 61 8.46 -16.79 13.68
CA LYS A 61 9.16 -17.00 12.40
C LYS A 61 8.62 -16.01 11.37
N VAL A 62 9.51 -15.22 10.76
CA VAL A 62 9.15 -14.39 9.61
C VAL A 62 9.20 -15.29 8.39
N GLU A 63 8.05 -15.74 7.90
CA GLU A 63 7.98 -16.41 6.60
C GLU A 63 7.82 -15.34 5.52
N VAL A 64 8.91 -15.03 4.83
CA VAL A 64 8.87 -14.20 3.62
C VAL A 64 8.16 -15.03 2.55
N ARG A 65 6.87 -14.79 2.36
CA ARG A 65 6.17 -15.29 1.17
C ARG A 65 6.73 -14.51 -0.01
N GLN A 66 7.43 -15.18 -0.91
CA GLN A 66 7.77 -14.58 -2.18
C GLN A 66 6.47 -14.14 -2.85
N SER A 67 6.45 -12.91 -3.36
CA SER A 67 5.37 -12.42 -4.20
C SER A 67 5.13 -13.48 -5.30
N PRO A 68 3.88 -13.87 -5.58
CA PRO A 68 3.62 -14.76 -6.68
C PRO A 68 4.23 -14.16 -7.94
N GLN A 69 5.10 -14.93 -8.59
CA GLN A 69 5.69 -14.53 -9.85
C GLN A 69 4.54 -14.43 -10.85
N LEU A 70 4.38 -13.26 -11.47
CA LEU A 70 3.32 -13.05 -12.45
C LEU A 70 3.47 -14.09 -13.55
N SER A 71 2.35 -14.65 -13.99
CA SER A 71 2.38 -15.50 -15.18
C SER A 71 2.81 -14.65 -16.39
N PRO A 72 3.40 -15.27 -17.43
CA PRO A 72 3.75 -14.55 -18.66
C PRO A 72 2.59 -13.77 -19.28
N PHE A 73 1.35 -14.24 -19.07
CA PHE A 73 0.14 -13.55 -19.50
C PHE A 73 -0.12 -12.26 -18.71
N GLU A 74 -0.01 -12.30 -17.38
CA GLU A 74 -0.24 -11.14 -16.52
C GLU A 74 0.79 -10.02 -16.76
N GLU A 75 2.06 -10.39 -17.00
CA GLU A 75 3.10 -9.44 -17.39
C GLU A 75 2.78 -8.75 -18.72
N GLN A 76 2.36 -9.52 -19.73
CA GLN A 76 1.96 -8.99 -21.04
C GLN A 76 0.74 -8.08 -20.95
N TYR A 77 -0.28 -8.48 -20.16
CA TYR A 77 -1.49 -7.69 -19.99
C TYR A 77 -1.21 -6.34 -19.32
N ILE A 78 -0.42 -6.32 -18.24
CA ILE A 78 -0.04 -5.08 -17.55
C ILE A 78 0.78 -4.18 -18.47
N ALA A 79 1.72 -4.75 -19.23
CA ALA A 79 2.52 -4.01 -20.19
C ALA A 79 1.68 -3.42 -21.33
N ALA A 80 0.70 -4.16 -21.86
CA ALA A 80 -0.21 -3.67 -22.88
C ALA A 80 -1.06 -2.50 -22.38
N TYR A 81 -1.55 -2.59 -21.13
CA TYR A 81 -2.35 -1.51 -20.53
C TYR A 81 -1.52 -0.25 -20.27
N ALA A 82 -0.28 -0.41 -19.82
CA ALA A 82 0.64 0.72 -19.60
C ALA A 82 1.04 1.44 -20.90
N ASN A 83 1.10 0.71 -22.01
CA ASN A 83 1.46 1.23 -23.33
C ASN A 83 0.26 1.62 -24.20
N TYR A 84 -0.97 1.46 -23.69
CA TYR A 84 -2.18 1.80 -24.44
C TYR A 84 -2.31 3.32 -24.59
N THR A 85 -2.17 3.81 -25.82
CA THR A 85 -2.24 5.25 -26.15
C THR A 85 -3.66 5.74 -26.38
N GLY A 86 -4.60 4.85 -26.66
CA GLY A 86 -5.99 5.20 -26.97
C GLY A 86 -6.20 5.83 -28.36
N GLU A 87 -5.21 5.76 -29.27
CA GLU A 87 -5.32 6.32 -30.62
C GLU A 87 -6.47 5.72 -31.45
N GLU A 88 -6.81 4.45 -31.21
CA GLU A 88 -7.94 3.75 -31.83
C GLU A 88 -9.32 4.26 -31.36
N LEU A 89 -9.39 5.15 -30.37
CA LEU A 89 -10.60 5.88 -30.01
C LEU A 89 -10.78 7.17 -30.83
N SER A 90 -9.95 7.36 -31.88
CA SER A 90 -10.03 8.44 -32.87
C SER A 90 -11.48 8.77 -33.26
N GLN A 91 -11.82 10.06 -33.25
CA GLN A 91 -13.18 10.53 -33.54
C GLN A 91 -13.56 10.44 -35.02
N GLU A 92 -12.63 10.14 -35.92
CA GLU A 92 -12.86 10.13 -37.37
C GLU A 92 -13.81 9.00 -37.80
N GLU A 93 -13.63 7.77 -37.29
CA GLU A 93 -14.58 6.67 -37.55
C GLU A 93 -15.97 6.94 -36.94
N LYS A 94 -16.05 7.78 -35.89
CA LYS A 94 -17.32 8.20 -35.30
C LYS A 94 -18.07 9.18 -36.20
N GLN A 95 -17.39 10.02 -36.99
CA GLN A 95 -18.06 10.96 -37.90
C GLN A 95 -18.75 10.24 -39.05
N GLU A 96 -18.10 9.23 -39.66
CA GLU A 96 -18.73 8.41 -40.70
C GLU A 96 -19.97 7.67 -40.17
N TYR A 97 -19.88 7.10 -38.97
CA TYR A 97 -21.03 6.47 -38.32
C TYR A 97 -22.17 7.45 -38.02
N ILE A 98 -21.86 8.67 -37.57
CA ILE A 98 -22.85 9.73 -37.32
C ILE A 98 -23.54 10.15 -38.62
N LEU A 99 -22.78 10.34 -39.70
CA LEU A 99 -23.33 10.72 -41.01
C LEU A 99 -24.22 9.60 -41.58
N ALA A 100 -23.77 8.35 -41.54
CA ALA A 100 -24.57 7.21 -42.01
C ALA A 100 -25.89 7.05 -41.21
N MET A 101 -25.85 7.27 -39.90
CA MET A 101 -27.05 7.26 -39.05
C MET A 101 -28.01 8.41 -39.36
N GLN A 102 -27.50 9.61 -39.65
CA GLN A 102 -28.31 10.75 -40.05
C GLN A 102 -29.01 10.50 -41.39
N GLU A 103 -28.31 9.94 -42.38
CA GLU A 103 -28.88 9.57 -43.69
C GLU A 103 -29.96 8.49 -43.59
N MET A 104 -29.78 7.48 -42.72
CA MET A 104 -30.81 6.47 -42.48
C MET A 104 -32.05 7.06 -41.80
N ALA A 105 -31.88 8.05 -40.92
CA ALA A 105 -32.98 8.70 -40.23
C ALA A 105 -33.81 9.59 -41.18
N THR A 106 -33.18 10.32 -42.10
CA THR A 106 -33.87 11.14 -43.11
C THR A 106 -34.55 10.31 -44.20
N ASN A 107 -33.95 9.19 -44.62
CA ASN A 107 -34.56 8.31 -45.65
C ASN A 107 -35.75 7.48 -45.14
N LYS A 108 -35.92 7.32 -43.83
CA LYS A 108 -37.11 6.68 -43.23
C LYS A 108 -38.29 7.64 -42.99
N ALA A 109 -38.10 8.94 -43.26
CA ALA A 109 -39.10 9.98 -43.00
C ALA A 109 -40.01 10.28 -44.21
N PHE A 110 -39.98 9.45 -45.27
CA PHE A 110 -40.89 9.51 -46.43
C PHE A 110 -41.67 8.21 -46.59
#